data_AF-A0A3M1ABU3-F1
#
_entry.id   AF-A0A3M1ABU3-F1
#
_cell.length_a   1.000
_cell.length_b   1.000
_cell.length_c   1.000
_cell.angle_alpha   90.00
_cell.angle_beta   90.00
_cell.angle_gamma   90.00
#
_symmetry.space_group_name_H-M   'P 1'
#
loop_
_entity.id
_entity.type
_entity.pdbx_description
1 polymer ?
#
loop_
_entity_poly.entity_id
_entity_poly.type
_entity_poly.pdbx_seq_one_letter_code
_entity_poly.pdbx_strand_id
1 'polypeptide(L)'
;MRRKTNPKFWLYGMLATTGLILGTPLWAQYPWPVAPFDQSHEITGTFCEYRDTGSSPHFHNGVDIPKPDGSPVYAVVDGRVTSMSATGSNAYVRVENFAYVHIAPAPGLSIGDSVFAQQTILGTILPGMGHVHFVDGYVSSERQPLRQNGGLTPYEDPWPPQISNLRFFLGPTGQPFTNNQLSGPVDITFRVREANGPPTTRESRLNNGAYIVGYQILSPDRQQVVFSPSANGVQFKFDTKPSNSFVHNVFDPAQSSTSSHVYRVTDKVTRRIFWDTGQLPEGRYTVMVFAGDTRDNFDTLYVDVSVSRRDLLPPAQPVLLATLMNAGPEFSWKAGNEPDLAGFRLYSSPDNAAWSLFRDETTLPGGITHYAPALTLPAPTYFYLTAIDSTQPPNESQHSDVYGMAPDSHAKKLLIVDGFDRTQSSGSWHQPWHWFAFTHGEAIAANGFGFSTCANDAVISGDIDLLDYDAVFWLLGDESTADETFSSIEQARV
;
A
#
# COMPACT_ATOMS: atom_id res chain seq x y z
N MET A 1 11.67 -44.61 23.82
CA MET A 1 12.67 -44.23 22.80
C MET A 1 12.37 -44.94 21.49
N ARG A 2 11.60 -44.34 20.59
CA ARG A 2 11.40 -44.83 19.21
C ARG A 2 11.47 -43.62 18.28
N ARG A 3 12.57 -43.52 17.54
CA ARG A 3 12.75 -42.57 16.44
C ARG A 3 11.75 -42.93 15.33
N LYS A 4 10.87 -41.99 14.96
CA LYS A 4 10.10 -42.07 13.71
C LYS A 4 10.91 -41.38 12.62
N THR A 5 11.18 -42.16 11.57
CA THR A 5 11.86 -41.79 10.33
C THR A 5 10.92 -41.00 9.41
N ASN A 6 11.43 -39.93 8.80
CA ASN A 6 10.75 -39.17 7.74
C ASN A 6 10.53 -40.03 6.47
N PRO A 7 9.41 -39.90 5.76
CA PRO A 7 9.21 -40.57 4.48
C PRO A 7 9.95 -39.83 3.36
N LYS A 8 10.72 -40.58 2.56
CA LYS A 8 11.35 -40.14 1.32
C LYS A 8 10.33 -40.21 0.17
N PHE A 9 10.21 -39.13 -0.59
CA PHE A 9 9.40 -39.06 -1.81
C PHE A 9 10.10 -39.79 -2.97
N TRP A 10 9.34 -40.57 -3.75
CA TRP A 10 9.75 -41.12 -5.04
C TRP A 10 8.93 -40.42 -6.13
N LEU A 11 9.60 -39.82 -7.11
CA LEU A 11 8.98 -39.23 -8.31
C LEU A 11 9.30 -40.12 -9.51
N TYR A 12 8.27 -40.61 -10.20
CA TYR A 12 8.39 -41.38 -11.44
C TYR A 12 8.77 -40.43 -12.60
N GLY A 13 9.81 -40.80 -13.35
CA GLY A 13 10.25 -40.08 -14.55
C GLY A 13 9.41 -40.42 -15.77
N MET A 14 9.01 -39.40 -16.54
CA MET A 14 8.56 -39.51 -17.92
C MET A 14 9.68 -39.04 -18.84
N LEU A 15 10.05 -39.88 -19.82
CA LEU A 15 10.88 -39.50 -20.96
C LEU A 15 10.10 -38.52 -21.84
N ALA A 16 10.69 -37.36 -22.12
CA ALA A 16 10.29 -36.49 -23.21
C ALA A 16 11.38 -36.50 -24.30
N THR A 17 10.94 -36.79 -25.52
CA THR A 17 11.72 -36.81 -26.76
C THR A 17 12.22 -35.41 -27.13
N THR A 18 13.45 -35.36 -27.63
CA THR A 18 14.24 -34.15 -27.90
C THR A 18 13.81 -33.42 -29.18
N GLY A 19 13.30 -32.20 -29.02
CA GLY A 19 13.40 -31.13 -30.03
C GLY A 19 14.50 -30.15 -29.60
N LEU A 20 15.48 -29.88 -30.45
CA LEU A 20 16.55 -28.91 -30.17
C LEU A 20 15.96 -27.49 -30.11
N ILE A 21 15.78 -26.97 -28.90
CA ILE A 21 15.72 -25.54 -28.63
C ILE A 21 17.03 -25.22 -27.90
N LEU A 22 17.87 -24.35 -28.47
CA LEU A 22 19.12 -23.85 -27.88
C LEU A 22 18.81 -22.89 -26.71
N GLY A 23 18.13 -23.38 -25.67
CA GLY A 23 17.95 -22.69 -24.41
C GLY A 23 18.73 -23.42 -23.32
N THR A 24 19.37 -22.67 -22.42
CA THR A 24 19.93 -23.26 -21.21
C THR A 24 18.80 -23.98 -20.44
N PRO A 25 18.94 -25.30 -20.17
CA PRO A 25 17.88 -26.05 -19.49
C PRO A 25 17.53 -25.39 -18.15
N LEU A 26 16.30 -25.56 -17.68
CA LEU A 26 15.80 -24.95 -16.44
C LEU A 26 16.70 -25.25 -15.21
N TRP A 27 17.46 -26.35 -15.28
CA TRP A 27 18.38 -26.86 -14.25
C TRP A 27 19.84 -26.45 -14.45
N ALA A 28 20.16 -25.61 -15.44
CA ALA A 28 21.53 -25.15 -15.65
C ALA A 28 21.95 -24.22 -14.51
N GLN A 29 23.04 -24.60 -13.84
CA GLN A 29 23.79 -23.71 -12.96
C GLN A 29 24.82 -22.94 -13.78
N TYR A 30 25.05 -21.69 -13.42
CA TYR A 30 26.04 -20.83 -14.07
C TYR A 30 26.79 -19.99 -13.03
N PRO A 31 28.07 -19.67 -13.30
CA PRO A 31 28.90 -18.87 -12.41
C PRO A 31 28.37 -17.44 -12.27
N TRP A 32 28.93 -16.72 -11.31
CA TRP A 32 28.63 -15.30 -11.14
C TRP A 32 29.14 -14.44 -12.31
N PRO A 33 28.45 -13.35 -12.64
CA PRO A 33 28.87 -12.43 -13.70
C PRO A 33 29.98 -11.46 -13.23
N VAL A 34 30.49 -11.64 -12.01
CA VAL A 34 31.52 -10.80 -11.38
C VAL A 34 32.48 -11.72 -10.61
N ALA A 35 33.73 -11.30 -10.46
CA ALA A 35 34.71 -12.06 -9.70
C ALA A 35 34.56 -11.85 -8.17
N PRO A 36 34.94 -12.85 -7.34
CA PRO A 36 35.29 -14.23 -7.70
C PRO A 36 34.09 -15.07 -8.19
N PHE A 37 34.25 -15.78 -9.30
CA PHE A 37 33.14 -16.48 -9.99
C PHE A 37 32.60 -17.71 -9.25
N ASP A 38 33.37 -18.23 -8.31
CA ASP A 38 33.18 -19.48 -7.58
C ASP A 38 32.87 -19.26 -6.10
N GLN A 39 32.45 -18.05 -5.71
CA GLN A 39 32.06 -17.73 -4.34
C GLN A 39 30.70 -17.03 -4.31
N SER A 40 29.97 -17.19 -3.20
CA SER A 40 28.70 -16.50 -3.00
C SER A 40 28.91 -14.98 -2.99
N HIS A 41 27.98 -14.26 -3.63
CA HIS A 41 27.93 -12.81 -3.60
C HIS A 41 26.66 -12.32 -2.90
N GLU A 42 26.78 -11.11 -2.34
CA GLU A 42 25.64 -10.38 -1.77
C GLU A 42 24.61 -10.00 -2.85
N ILE A 43 23.37 -9.78 -2.44
CA ILE A 43 22.26 -9.35 -3.30
C ILE A 43 21.57 -8.14 -2.67
N THR A 44 21.43 -7.06 -3.42
CA THR A 44 20.79 -5.81 -2.95
C THR A 44 19.43 -5.54 -3.56
N GLY A 45 18.92 -6.52 -4.33
CA GLY A 45 17.59 -6.49 -4.89
C GLY A 45 17.22 -7.86 -5.41
N THR A 46 16.12 -8.43 -4.91
CA THR A 46 15.67 -9.78 -5.26
C THR A 46 14.67 -9.76 -6.40
N PHE A 47 14.60 -10.88 -7.10
CA PHE A 47 13.67 -11.07 -8.20
C PHE A 47 12.21 -11.02 -7.69
N CYS A 48 11.38 -10.29 -8.42
CA CYS A 48 9.98 -10.00 -8.13
C CYS A 48 9.69 -9.18 -6.86
N GLU A 49 10.69 -8.54 -6.25
CA GLU A 49 10.40 -7.50 -5.26
C GLU A 49 9.73 -6.27 -5.92
N TYR A 50 9.03 -5.47 -5.11
CA TYR A 50 8.35 -4.26 -5.57
C TYR A 50 9.35 -3.17 -5.95
N ARG A 51 9.20 -2.59 -7.14
CA ARG A 51 9.99 -1.44 -7.60
C ARG A 51 9.08 -0.30 -8.05
N ASP A 52 9.44 0.90 -7.62
CA ASP A 52 8.86 2.18 -8.05
C ASP A 52 10.01 3.18 -8.28
N THR A 53 10.55 3.17 -9.50
CA THR A 53 11.82 3.82 -9.87
C THR A 53 11.62 4.91 -10.94
N GLY A 54 10.49 5.61 -10.91
CA GLY A 54 10.12 6.67 -11.86
C GLY A 54 9.45 6.17 -13.15
N SER A 55 9.50 4.87 -13.42
CA SER A 55 8.55 4.16 -14.30
C SER A 55 7.34 3.69 -13.48
N SER A 56 6.24 3.31 -14.15
CA SER A 56 5.11 2.63 -13.49
C SER A 56 5.60 1.52 -12.53
N PRO A 57 4.99 1.37 -11.34
CA PRO A 57 5.33 0.30 -10.42
C PRO A 57 5.36 -1.07 -11.11
N HIS A 58 6.34 -1.90 -10.74
CA HIS A 58 6.58 -3.19 -11.41
C HIS A 58 7.26 -4.21 -10.50
N PHE A 59 7.27 -5.46 -10.96
CA PHE A 59 8.08 -6.53 -10.38
C PHE A 59 9.53 -6.40 -10.89
N HIS A 60 10.50 -6.45 -9.97
CA HIS A 60 11.91 -6.54 -10.34
C HIS A 60 12.17 -7.81 -11.18
N ASN A 61 12.79 -7.68 -12.34
CA ASN A 61 12.94 -8.77 -13.31
C ASN A 61 14.30 -9.48 -13.29
N GLY A 62 15.14 -9.15 -12.32
CA GLY A 62 16.46 -9.73 -12.17
C GLY A 62 16.88 -9.77 -10.70
N VAL A 63 18.18 -9.84 -10.50
CA VAL A 63 18.81 -9.63 -9.19
C VAL A 63 19.91 -8.58 -9.32
N ASP A 64 20.08 -7.79 -8.26
CA ASP A 64 21.09 -6.73 -8.22
C ASP A 64 22.30 -7.22 -7.42
N ILE A 65 23.45 -7.30 -8.10
CA ILE A 65 24.70 -7.80 -7.53
C ILE A 65 25.63 -6.59 -7.27
N PRO A 66 25.82 -6.17 -6.01
CA PRO A 66 26.59 -4.99 -5.68
C PRO A 66 28.08 -5.18 -5.98
N LYS A 67 28.63 -4.23 -6.74
CA LYS A 67 30.06 -4.06 -6.99
C LYS A 67 30.34 -2.58 -7.26
N PRO A 68 31.54 -2.06 -6.91
CA PRO A 68 31.89 -0.68 -7.21
C PRO A 68 31.73 -0.34 -8.70
N ASP A 69 31.39 0.91 -8.99
CA ASP A 69 31.39 1.42 -10.37
C ASP A 69 32.73 1.14 -11.06
N GLY A 70 32.68 0.88 -12.37
CA GLY A 70 33.84 0.48 -13.16
C GLY A 70 34.27 -0.98 -13.00
N SER A 71 33.68 -1.76 -12.09
CA SER A 71 34.00 -3.18 -11.95
C SER A 71 33.63 -3.94 -13.24
N PRO A 72 34.49 -4.89 -13.69
CA PRO A 72 34.21 -5.68 -14.88
C PRO A 72 33.09 -6.70 -14.64
N VAL A 73 32.26 -6.88 -15.66
CA VAL A 73 31.15 -7.84 -15.72
C VAL A 73 31.41 -8.84 -16.84
N TYR A 74 31.24 -10.11 -16.56
CA TYR A 74 31.64 -11.23 -17.40
C TYR A 74 30.43 -12.04 -17.87
N ALA A 75 30.58 -12.69 -19.02
CA ALA A 75 29.61 -13.69 -19.46
C ALA A 75 29.52 -14.84 -18.45
N VAL A 76 28.29 -15.33 -18.20
CA VAL A 76 28.04 -16.49 -17.33
C VAL A 76 27.92 -17.79 -18.11
N VAL A 77 27.80 -17.70 -19.43
CA VAL A 77 27.75 -18.83 -20.35
C VAL A 77 28.61 -18.56 -21.57
N ASP A 78 29.10 -19.61 -22.20
CA ASP A 78 29.58 -19.54 -23.58
C ASP A 78 28.37 -19.29 -24.50
N GLY A 79 28.48 -18.33 -25.41
CA GLY A 79 27.35 -17.95 -26.25
C GLY A 79 27.67 -16.82 -27.20
N ARG A 80 26.62 -16.20 -27.74
CA ARG A 80 26.73 -15.01 -28.58
C ARG A 80 26.05 -13.80 -27.95
N VAL A 81 26.61 -12.63 -28.21
CA VAL A 81 25.92 -11.36 -27.93
C VAL A 81 24.70 -11.27 -28.85
N THR A 82 23.49 -11.20 -28.31
CA THR A 82 22.24 -11.16 -29.09
C THR A 82 21.65 -9.76 -29.19
N SER A 83 21.87 -8.92 -28.19
CA SER A 83 21.54 -7.49 -28.23
C SER A 83 22.37 -6.70 -27.22
N MET A 84 22.47 -5.39 -27.43
CA MET A 84 23.15 -4.47 -26.50
C MET A 84 22.67 -3.04 -26.70
N SER A 85 22.81 -2.23 -25.65
CA SER A 85 22.63 -0.78 -25.69
C SER A 85 23.72 -0.12 -24.86
N ALA A 86 24.30 0.97 -25.37
CA ALA A 86 25.35 1.72 -24.69
C ALA A 86 24.84 3.04 -24.06
N THR A 87 23.52 3.27 -24.06
CA THR A 87 22.94 4.58 -23.70
C THR A 87 22.14 4.54 -22.41
N GLY A 88 22.32 5.56 -21.57
CA GLY A 88 21.54 5.79 -20.36
C GLY A 88 21.89 4.84 -19.21
N SER A 89 21.20 5.00 -18.08
CA SER A 89 21.38 4.13 -16.91
C SER A 89 21.04 2.67 -17.22
N ASN A 90 20.11 2.42 -18.14
CA ASN A 90 19.70 1.08 -18.57
C ASN A 90 20.57 0.50 -19.70
N ALA A 91 21.78 1.02 -19.93
CA ALA A 91 22.72 0.38 -20.86
C ALA A 91 23.00 -1.06 -20.44
N TYR A 92 23.12 -1.95 -21.42
CA TYR A 92 23.17 -3.38 -21.19
C TYR A 92 23.88 -4.15 -22.31
N VAL A 93 24.30 -5.36 -21.98
CA VAL A 93 24.68 -6.40 -22.94
C VAL A 93 23.79 -7.61 -22.70
N ARG A 94 23.38 -8.31 -23.76
CA ARG A 94 22.65 -9.57 -23.67
C ARG A 94 23.44 -10.68 -24.36
N VAL A 95 23.62 -11.79 -23.66
CA VAL A 95 24.24 -13.02 -24.15
C VAL A 95 23.20 -14.12 -24.06
N GLU A 96 22.71 -14.56 -25.21
CA GLU A 96 21.59 -15.51 -25.29
C GLU A 96 20.41 -15.08 -24.38
N ASN A 97 20.07 -15.91 -23.39
CA ASN A 97 18.97 -15.68 -22.45
C ASN A 97 19.32 -14.70 -21.31
N PHE A 98 20.57 -14.26 -21.17
CA PHE A 98 21.02 -13.47 -20.02
C PHE A 98 21.26 -12.01 -20.38
N ALA A 99 20.68 -11.08 -19.62
CA ALA A 99 20.99 -9.66 -19.75
C ALA A 99 21.76 -9.14 -18.53
N TYR A 100 22.70 -8.23 -18.81
CA TYR A 100 23.60 -7.59 -17.88
C TYR A 100 23.37 -6.09 -18.03
N VAL A 101 22.63 -5.50 -17.12
CA VAL A 101 22.18 -4.10 -17.18
C VAL A 101 22.99 -3.25 -16.19
N HIS A 102 23.00 -1.94 -16.41
CA HIS A 102 23.81 -0.95 -15.70
C HIS A 102 25.30 -1.06 -16.01
N ILE A 103 25.65 -1.55 -17.21
CA ILE A 103 27.04 -1.66 -17.66
C ILE A 103 27.27 -0.86 -18.95
N ALA A 104 28.43 -0.22 -19.05
CA ALA A 104 28.98 0.25 -20.32
C ALA A 104 29.55 -0.96 -21.07
N PRO A 105 29.04 -1.30 -22.27
CA PRO A 105 29.58 -2.42 -23.04
C PRO A 105 31.08 -2.26 -23.33
N ALA A 106 31.80 -3.37 -23.33
CA ALA A 106 33.25 -3.38 -23.57
C ALA A 106 33.59 -2.81 -24.96
N PRO A 107 34.64 -1.98 -25.09
CA PRO A 107 35.06 -1.45 -26.39
C PRO A 107 35.35 -2.57 -27.39
N GLY A 108 34.73 -2.50 -28.57
CA GLY A 108 34.88 -3.48 -29.64
C GLY A 108 33.94 -4.69 -29.57
N LEU A 109 33.17 -4.85 -28.49
CA LEU A 109 32.12 -5.87 -28.41
C LEU A 109 30.97 -5.51 -29.35
N SER A 110 30.55 -6.47 -30.17
CA SER A 110 29.49 -6.33 -31.17
C SER A 110 28.44 -7.43 -31.06
N ILE A 111 27.23 -7.13 -31.52
CA ILE A 111 26.18 -8.15 -31.67
C ILE A 111 26.66 -9.24 -32.64
N GLY A 112 26.53 -10.50 -32.23
CA GLY A 112 27.00 -11.67 -32.95
C GLY A 112 28.34 -12.24 -32.46
N ASP A 113 29.10 -11.48 -31.67
CA ASP A 113 30.39 -11.92 -31.14
C ASP A 113 30.23 -13.14 -30.24
N SER A 114 31.18 -14.08 -30.34
CA SER A 114 31.29 -15.21 -29.43
C SER A 114 31.94 -14.76 -28.13
N VAL A 115 31.32 -15.10 -27.01
CA VAL A 115 31.80 -14.79 -25.66
C VAL A 115 31.92 -16.08 -24.86
N PHE A 116 32.83 -16.08 -23.89
CA PHE A 116 33.16 -17.25 -23.08
C PHE A 116 32.95 -16.96 -21.60
N ALA A 117 32.30 -17.90 -20.91
CA ALA A 117 31.98 -17.80 -19.49
C ALA A 117 33.24 -17.52 -18.65
N GLN A 118 33.12 -16.61 -17.67
CA GLN A 118 34.19 -16.20 -16.74
C GLN A 118 35.43 -15.55 -17.38
N GLN A 119 35.50 -15.47 -18.71
CA GLN A 119 36.66 -14.99 -19.45
C GLN A 119 36.38 -13.67 -20.15
N THR A 120 35.26 -13.59 -20.86
CA THR A 120 34.94 -12.40 -21.67
C THR A 120 34.30 -11.32 -20.81
N ILE A 121 34.96 -10.17 -20.73
CA ILE A 121 34.40 -8.96 -20.14
C ILE A 121 33.37 -8.40 -21.12
N LEU A 122 32.10 -8.38 -20.70
CA LEU A 122 30.99 -7.81 -21.47
C LEU A 122 30.93 -6.29 -21.33
N GLY A 123 31.43 -5.76 -20.21
CA GLY A 123 31.42 -4.34 -19.91
C GLY A 123 31.85 -4.04 -18.49
N THR A 124 31.70 -2.78 -18.09
CA THR A 124 31.97 -2.31 -16.72
C THR A 124 30.77 -1.58 -16.16
N ILE A 125 30.51 -1.73 -14.85
CA ILE A 125 29.40 -1.04 -14.17
C ILE A 125 29.49 0.48 -14.38
N LEU A 126 28.37 1.10 -14.75
CA LEU A 126 28.30 2.54 -15.02
C LEU A 126 28.48 3.37 -13.74
N PRO A 127 29.06 4.58 -13.83
CA PRO A 127 29.10 5.52 -12.72
C PRO A 127 27.72 5.81 -12.12
N GLY A 128 27.63 5.78 -10.79
CA GLY A 128 26.41 6.06 -10.03
C GLY A 128 25.45 4.88 -9.87
N MET A 129 25.77 3.69 -10.41
CA MET A 129 24.88 2.53 -10.32
C MET A 129 25.20 1.63 -9.13
N GLY A 130 26.49 1.36 -8.86
CA GLY A 130 26.94 0.59 -7.70
C GLY A 130 26.57 -0.90 -7.69
N HIS A 131 26.03 -1.43 -8.79
CA HIS A 131 25.69 -2.85 -8.97
C HIS A 131 25.56 -3.20 -10.46
N VAL A 132 25.58 -4.50 -10.77
CA VAL A 132 25.08 -5.03 -12.04
C VAL A 132 23.69 -5.62 -11.80
N HIS A 133 22.74 -5.26 -12.65
CA HIS A 133 21.41 -5.88 -12.67
C HIS A 133 21.43 -7.06 -13.63
N PHE A 134 21.26 -8.27 -13.11
CA PHE A 134 21.38 -9.52 -13.86
C PHE A 134 20.01 -10.18 -14.07
N VAL A 135 19.66 -10.42 -15.33
CA VAL A 135 18.39 -11.03 -15.74
C VAL A 135 18.63 -12.40 -16.36
N ASP A 136 17.88 -13.39 -15.90
CA ASP A 136 17.80 -14.73 -16.50
C ASP A 136 16.44 -14.90 -17.21
N GLY A 137 16.47 -14.83 -18.55
CA GLY A 137 15.30 -14.91 -19.42
C GLY A 137 15.09 -13.66 -20.29
N TYR A 138 14.16 -13.75 -21.24
CA TYR A 138 13.67 -12.61 -22.01
C TYR A 138 12.45 -11.98 -21.32
N VAL A 139 12.09 -10.77 -21.74
CA VAL A 139 10.87 -10.10 -21.28
C VAL A 139 9.66 -11.05 -21.36
N SER A 140 8.90 -11.16 -20.28
CA SER A 140 7.76 -12.08 -20.09
C SER A 140 8.10 -13.57 -19.98
N SER A 141 9.40 -13.90 -19.84
CA SER A 141 9.90 -15.26 -19.58
C SER A 141 11.01 -15.26 -18.54
N GLU A 142 11.16 -14.16 -17.79
CA GLU A 142 12.17 -14.04 -16.76
C GLU A 142 11.89 -15.04 -15.63
N ARG A 143 12.97 -15.63 -15.11
CA ARG A 143 12.95 -16.67 -14.08
C ARG A 143 13.94 -16.33 -12.98
N GLN A 144 13.64 -16.77 -11.76
CA GLN A 144 14.39 -16.48 -10.54
C GLN A 144 15.89 -16.80 -10.66
N PRO A 145 16.83 -15.84 -10.75
CA PRO A 145 18.24 -16.14 -10.96
C PRO A 145 18.91 -16.93 -9.82
N LEU A 146 18.34 -16.92 -8.61
CA LEU A 146 18.91 -17.52 -7.39
C LEU A 146 18.28 -18.88 -7.01
N ARG A 147 17.76 -19.65 -7.97
CA ARG A 147 17.16 -20.97 -7.69
C ARG A 147 18.15 -21.88 -6.94
N GLN A 148 17.66 -22.79 -6.10
CA GLN A 148 18.52 -23.73 -5.36
C GLN A 148 19.11 -24.80 -6.28
N ASN A 149 18.32 -25.26 -7.26
CA ASN A 149 18.66 -26.35 -8.19
C ASN A 149 18.95 -25.86 -9.63
N GLY A 150 19.51 -24.66 -9.76
CA GLY A 150 19.86 -24.01 -11.04
C GLY A 150 20.16 -22.52 -10.80
N GLY A 151 20.59 -21.77 -11.80
CA GLY A 151 20.87 -20.34 -11.59
C GLY A 151 22.30 -20.03 -11.14
N LEU A 152 22.50 -18.87 -10.52
CA LEU A 152 23.80 -18.40 -10.02
C LEU A 152 24.30 -19.31 -8.89
N THR A 153 25.52 -19.83 -9.04
CA THR A 153 26.13 -20.75 -8.07
C THR A 153 27.63 -20.46 -7.89
N PRO A 154 28.19 -20.67 -6.68
CA PRO A 154 27.49 -20.99 -5.43
C PRO A 154 26.75 -19.77 -4.89
N TYR A 155 25.55 -19.95 -4.33
CA TYR A 155 24.85 -18.91 -3.58
C TYR A 155 24.45 -19.47 -2.21
N GLU A 156 24.97 -18.81 -1.19
CA GLU A 156 24.72 -19.10 0.23
C GLU A 156 23.93 -17.95 0.83
N ASP A 157 22.83 -18.30 1.48
CA ASP A 157 21.97 -17.40 2.22
C ASP A 157 21.58 -18.10 3.53
N PRO A 158 22.06 -17.66 4.70
CA PRO A 158 21.70 -18.24 5.99
C PRO A 158 20.57 -17.46 6.69
N TRP A 159 20.10 -16.37 6.10
CA TRP A 159 19.24 -15.41 6.80
C TRP A 159 17.77 -15.71 6.49
N PRO A 160 16.92 -15.92 7.50
CA PRO A 160 15.50 -15.95 7.27
C PRO A 160 14.96 -14.54 6.99
N PRO A 161 13.89 -14.43 6.18
CA PRO A 161 13.12 -13.20 6.09
C PRO A 161 12.60 -12.75 7.45
N GLN A 162 12.23 -11.49 7.56
CA GLN A 162 11.62 -10.94 8.77
C GLN A 162 10.25 -10.37 8.45
N ILE A 163 9.22 -10.91 9.09
CA ILE A 163 7.84 -10.47 8.95
C ILE A 163 7.52 -9.42 10.03
N SER A 164 6.88 -8.33 9.62
CA SER A 164 6.45 -7.27 10.52
C SER A 164 5.17 -6.59 10.03
N ASN A 165 4.55 -5.76 10.86
CA ASN A 165 3.40 -4.93 10.51
C ASN A 165 2.24 -5.71 9.86
N LEU A 166 1.87 -6.86 10.42
CA LEU A 166 0.68 -7.58 9.99
C LEU A 166 -0.57 -6.75 10.31
N ARG A 167 -1.37 -6.46 9.29
CA ARG A 167 -2.60 -5.66 9.38
C ARG A 167 -3.75 -6.36 8.66
N PHE A 168 -4.95 -6.09 9.14
CA PHE A 168 -6.19 -6.59 8.58
C PHE A 168 -7.05 -5.43 8.08
N PHE A 169 -7.65 -5.59 6.91
CA PHE A 169 -8.57 -4.62 6.34
C PHE A 169 -9.83 -5.32 5.86
N LEU A 170 -10.98 -4.64 5.93
CA LEU A 170 -12.20 -5.11 5.29
C LEU A 170 -12.04 -4.90 3.77
N GLY A 171 -12.11 -5.98 3.01
CA GLY A 171 -12.29 -5.89 1.56
C GLY A 171 -13.74 -5.51 1.23
N PRO A 172 -14.07 -4.87 0.10
CA PRO A 172 -13.27 -4.11 -0.86
C PRO A 172 -12.99 -2.65 -0.43
N THR A 173 -13.47 -2.24 0.74
CA THR A 173 -13.41 -0.84 1.20
C THR A 173 -12.00 -0.41 1.63
N GLY A 174 -11.16 -1.35 2.04
CA GLY A 174 -9.82 -1.06 2.56
C GLY A 174 -9.83 -0.46 3.97
N GLN A 175 -10.97 -0.50 4.67
CA GLN A 175 -11.08 0.02 6.03
C GLN A 175 -10.30 -0.88 7.01
N PRO A 176 -9.41 -0.32 7.85
CA PRO A 176 -8.59 -1.13 8.76
C PRO A 176 -9.39 -1.68 9.95
N PHE A 177 -9.16 -2.94 10.30
CA PHE A 177 -9.57 -3.47 11.61
C PHE A 177 -8.54 -3.06 12.67
N THR A 178 -8.99 -2.46 13.77
CA THR A 178 -8.09 -1.89 14.80
C THR A 178 -7.84 -2.80 16.00
N ASN A 179 -8.70 -3.81 16.24
CA ASN A 179 -8.68 -4.63 17.46
C ASN A 179 -8.57 -6.15 17.20
N ASN A 180 -8.10 -6.56 16.02
CA ASN A 180 -8.05 -7.97 15.59
C ASN A 180 -9.40 -8.73 15.72
N GLN A 181 -10.50 -7.99 15.74
CA GLN A 181 -11.85 -8.52 15.63
C GLN A 181 -12.26 -8.37 14.18
N LEU A 182 -12.47 -9.50 13.50
CA LEU A 182 -12.60 -9.57 12.06
C LEU A 182 -14.01 -10.02 11.68
N SER A 183 -14.54 -9.42 10.62
CA SER A 183 -15.84 -9.75 10.03
C SER A 183 -15.78 -9.61 8.51
N GLY A 184 -16.58 -10.40 7.81
CA GLY A 184 -16.71 -10.32 6.36
C GLY A 184 -15.44 -10.72 5.58
N PRO A 185 -15.27 -10.21 4.35
CA PRO A 185 -14.07 -10.45 3.55
C PRO A 185 -12.88 -9.64 4.08
N VAL A 186 -11.81 -10.32 4.51
CA VAL A 186 -10.60 -9.71 5.07
C VAL A 186 -9.46 -9.73 4.07
N ASP A 187 -8.83 -8.58 3.87
CA ASP A 187 -7.51 -8.44 3.24
C ASP A 187 -6.43 -8.49 4.34
N ILE A 188 -5.42 -9.34 4.14
CA ILE A 188 -4.30 -9.49 5.09
C ILE A 188 -3.05 -8.93 4.44
N THR A 189 -2.45 -7.95 5.08
CA THR A 189 -1.17 -7.39 4.65
C THR A 189 -0.08 -7.60 5.67
N PHE A 190 1.16 -7.74 5.23
CA PHE A 190 2.33 -7.69 6.10
C PHE A 190 3.56 -7.24 5.34
N ARG A 191 4.50 -6.64 6.06
CA ARG A 191 5.80 -6.26 5.53
C ARG A 191 6.77 -7.42 5.66
N VAL A 192 7.56 -7.64 4.60
CA VAL A 192 8.77 -8.46 4.68
C VAL A 192 10.00 -7.56 4.57
N ARG A 193 11.03 -7.91 5.34
CA ARG A 193 12.40 -7.48 5.11
C ARG A 193 13.25 -8.71 4.92
N GLU A 194 13.87 -8.83 3.76
CA GLU A 194 14.76 -9.94 3.48
C GLU A 194 16.22 -9.51 3.44
N ALA A 195 17.07 -10.27 4.14
CA ALA A 195 18.52 -10.17 4.07
C ALA A 195 19.04 -11.20 3.07
N ASN A 196 19.82 -10.77 2.07
CA ASN A 196 20.34 -11.69 1.07
C ASN A 196 21.86 -11.61 0.94
N GLY A 197 22.51 -12.75 1.12
CA GLY A 197 23.95 -12.88 0.88
C GLY A 197 24.71 -13.56 2.01
N PRO A 198 26.05 -13.65 1.89
CA PRO A 198 26.90 -14.34 2.85
C PRO A 198 26.79 -13.75 4.27
N PRO A 199 27.18 -14.52 5.32
CA PRO A 199 27.19 -14.08 6.72
C PRO A 199 27.93 -12.75 7.00
N THR A 200 28.78 -12.29 6.07
CA THR A 200 29.58 -11.06 6.20
C THR A 200 28.87 -9.78 5.75
N THR A 201 27.63 -9.87 5.28
CA THR A 201 26.84 -8.75 4.73
C THR A 201 26.47 -7.72 5.82
N ARG A 202 26.56 -6.41 5.53
CA ARG A 202 26.20 -5.32 6.47
C ARG A 202 24.67 -5.08 6.52
N GLU A 203 24.18 -4.54 7.64
CA GLU A 203 22.75 -4.27 7.86
C GLU A 203 22.06 -3.31 6.86
N SER A 204 22.83 -2.52 6.09
CA SER A 204 22.29 -1.58 5.09
C SER A 204 21.79 -2.25 3.81
N ARG A 205 21.82 -3.58 3.72
CA ARG A 205 21.42 -4.39 2.54
C ARG A 205 20.32 -5.43 2.86
N LEU A 206 19.56 -5.23 3.94
CA LEU A 206 18.65 -6.22 4.54
C LEU A 206 17.15 -6.01 4.26
N ASN A 207 16.79 -5.45 3.10
CA ASN A 207 15.43 -4.97 2.89
C ASN A 207 14.92 -5.26 1.49
N ASN A 208 15.11 -6.51 1.07
CA ASN A 208 14.62 -7.04 -0.20
C ASN A 208 13.26 -7.74 -0.02
N GLY A 209 12.66 -8.15 -1.13
CA GLY A 209 11.44 -8.98 -1.14
C GLY A 209 11.71 -10.47 -0.88
N ALA A 210 10.69 -11.18 -0.40
CA ALA A 210 10.71 -12.63 -0.23
C ALA A 210 10.43 -13.39 -1.54
N TYR A 211 10.96 -14.61 -1.63
CA TYR A 211 10.72 -15.54 -2.74
C TYR A 211 9.36 -16.24 -2.66
N ILE A 212 8.94 -16.60 -1.45
CA ILE A 212 7.67 -17.30 -1.21
C ILE A 212 6.96 -16.67 -0.01
N VAL A 213 5.66 -16.43 -0.12
CA VAL A 213 4.82 -15.96 0.99
C VAL A 213 3.47 -16.64 0.99
N GLY A 214 2.87 -16.75 2.17
CA GLY A 214 1.57 -17.39 2.34
C GLY A 214 0.94 -17.16 3.70
N TYR A 215 -0.27 -17.68 3.86
CA TYR A 215 -1.01 -17.61 5.12
C TYR A 215 -1.91 -18.84 5.32
N GLN A 216 -2.23 -19.11 6.58
CA GLN A 216 -3.22 -20.09 7.00
C GLN A 216 -3.96 -19.58 8.24
N ILE A 217 -5.14 -20.10 8.51
CA ILE A 217 -5.89 -19.85 9.74
C ILE A 217 -5.86 -21.12 10.57
N LEU A 218 -5.47 -20.99 11.83
CA LEU A 218 -5.31 -22.08 12.77
C LEU A 218 -6.37 -22.01 13.87
N SER A 219 -6.62 -23.14 14.52
CA SER A 219 -7.28 -23.21 15.81
C SER A 219 -6.56 -22.34 16.87
N PRO A 220 -7.23 -21.88 17.93
CA PRO A 220 -6.61 -21.05 18.98
C PRO A 220 -5.34 -21.63 19.61
N ASP A 221 -5.26 -22.96 19.71
CA ASP A 221 -4.11 -23.69 20.25
C ASP A 221 -3.02 -23.97 19.20
N ARG A 222 -3.23 -23.49 17.97
CA ARG A 222 -2.35 -23.63 16.79
C ARG A 222 -2.08 -25.07 16.37
N GLN A 223 -2.90 -26.03 16.83
CA GLN A 223 -2.71 -27.45 16.54
C GLN A 223 -3.35 -27.89 15.21
N GLN A 224 -4.33 -27.15 14.70
CA GLN A 224 -5.05 -27.50 13.49
C GLN A 224 -5.12 -26.33 12.52
N VAL A 225 -4.86 -26.59 11.23
CA VAL A 225 -5.20 -25.66 10.15
C VAL A 225 -6.69 -25.78 9.88
N VAL A 226 -7.44 -24.72 10.15
CA VAL A 226 -8.90 -24.66 9.93
C VAL A 226 -9.26 -24.02 8.59
N PHE A 227 -8.36 -23.21 8.02
CA PHE A 227 -8.48 -22.70 6.66
C PHE A 227 -7.10 -22.53 6.01
N SER A 228 -7.04 -22.79 4.69
CA SER A 228 -5.83 -22.62 3.88
C SER A 228 -6.22 -22.20 2.45
N PRO A 229 -5.67 -21.10 1.89
CA PRO A 229 -6.00 -20.60 0.55
C PRO A 229 -5.49 -21.50 -0.60
N SER A 230 -4.57 -22.42 -0.29
CA SER A 230 -3.92 -23.34 -1.21
C SER A 230 -3.36 -24.54 -0.42
N ALA A 231 -2.77 -25.51 -1.12
CA ALA A 231 -1.98 -26.55 -0.47
C ALA A 231 -0.80 -25.89 0.28
N ASN A 232 -0.74 -26.09 1.61
CA ASN A 232 0.25 -25.50 2.52
C ASN A 232 0.20 -23.97 2.68
N GLY A 233 -0.86 -23.31 2.20
CA GLY A 233 -1.09 -21.87 2.42
C GLY A 233 -0.23 -20.92 1.58
N VAL A 234 0.59 -21.45 0.67
CA VAL A 234 1.42 -20.63 -0.24
C VAL A 234 0.53 -19.82 -1.18
N GLN A 235 0.72 -18.50 -1.18
CA GLN A 235 -0.02 -17.62 -2.07
C GLN A 235 0.83 -17.13 -3.24
N PHE A 236 2.05 -16.68 -2.97
CA PHE A 236 2.97 -16.23 -3.99
C PHE A 236 4.27 -17.02 -3.90
N LYS A 237 4.77 -17.45 -5.05
CA LYS A 237 6.07 -18.11 -5.22
C LYS A 237 6.67 -17.64 -6.53
N PHE A 238 7.77 -16.90 -6.46
CA PHE A 238 8.33 -16.19 -7.61
C PHE A 238 9.36 -17.03 -8.36
N ASP A 239 8.93 -18.15 -8.93
CA ASP A 239 9.76 -18.96 -9.84
C ASP A 239 9.96 -18.27 -11.20
N THR A 240 8.90 -17.56 -11.64
CA THR A 240 8.86 -16.77 -12.88
C THR A 240 8.24 -15.40 -12.59
N LYS A 241 8.57 -14.42 -13.40
CA LYS A 241 8.08 -13.05 -13.22
C LYS A 241 6.63 -12.89 -13.70
N PRO A 242 5.71 -12.39 -12.87
CA PRO A 242 4.38 -11.99 -13.32
C PRO A 242 4.40 -10.76 -14.25
N SER A 243 3.27 -10.52 -14.93
CA SER A 243 3.03 -9.25 -15.63
C SER A 243 3.04 -8.08 -14.65
N ASN A 244 3.67 -6.96 -15.02
CA ASN A 244 3.70 -5.75 -14.19
C ASN A 244 2.31 -5.19 -13.90
N SER A 245 1.32 -5.47 -14.77
CA SER A 245 -0.09 -5.09 -14.56
C SER A 245 -0.70 -5.65 -13.26
N PHE A 246 -0.05 -6.65 -12.65
CA PHE A 246 -0.52 -7.33 -11.46
C PHE A 246 0.24 -6.96 -10.18
N VAL A 247 1.17 -6.00 -10.25
CA VAL A 247 2.03 -5.65 -9.11
C VAL A 247 1.22 -5.26 -7.86
N HIS A 248 0.12 -4.52 -8.04
CA HIS A 248 -0.72 -4.06 -6.92
C HIS A 248 -1.75 -5.08 -6.39
N ASN A 249 -1.80 -6.27 -7.00
CA ASN A 249 -2.47 -7.43 -6.39
C ASN A 249 -1.52 -8.21 -5.47
N VAL A 250 -0.20 -8.05 -5.63
CA VAL A 250 0.80 -8.72 -4.78
C VAL A 250 1.25 -7.78 -3.67
N PHE A 251 1.46 -6.51 -4.01
CA PHE A 251 1.99 -5.49 -3.12
C PHE A 251 0.99 -4.38 -2.87
N ASP A 252 0.92 -3.89 -1.63
CA ASP A 252 0.08 -2.75 -1.29
C ASP A 252 0.70 -1.44 -1.79
N PRO A 253 0.11 -0.72 -2.77
CA PRO A 253 0.63 0.55 -3.27
C PRO A 253 0.77 1.64 -2.21
N ALA A 254 -0.07 1.62 -1.17
CA ALA A 254 -0.05 2.66 -0.14
C ALA A 254 1.12 2.49 0.85
N GLN A 255 1.67 1.27 0.95
CA GLN A 255 2.67 0.91 1.97
C GLN A 255 4.00 0.42 1.37
N SER A 256 4.02 0.13 0.06
CA SER A 256 5.18 -0.38 -0.64
C SER A 256 5.98 0.72 -1.33
N SER A 257 7.29 0.54 -1.35
CA SER A 257 8.25 1.38 -2.08
C SER A 257 9.42 0.51 -2.53
N THR A 258 10.36 1.08 -3.28
CA THR A 258 11.61 0.41 -3.66
C THR A 258 12.41 -0.11 -2.45
N SER A 259 12.09 0.34 -1.23
CA SER A 259 12.68 -0.13 0.03
C SER A 259 11.63 -0.54 1.07
N SER A 260 10.43 -0.95 0.66
CA SER A 260 9.41 -1.44 1.58
C SER A 260 8.51 -2.40 0.82
N HIS A 261 8.51 -3.67 1.19
CA HIS A 261 7.77 -4.70 0.48
C HIS A 261 6.61 -5.19 1.36
N VAL A 262 5.42 -4.66 1.11
CA VAL A 262 4.21 -4.99 1.87
C VAL A 262 3.29 -5.82 1.00
N TYR A 263 3.13 -7.10 1.35
CA TYR A 263 2.38 -8.07 0.57
C TYR A 263 0.90 -8.04 0.94
N ARG A 264 0.01 -8.17 -0.05
CA ARG A 264 -1.43 -8.48 0.11
C ARG A 264 -1.63 -9.99 -0.02
N VAL A 265 -1.44 -10.73 1.06
CA VAL A 265 -1.28 -12.19 1.00
C VAL A 265 -2.58 -12.97 0.75
N THR A 266 -3.74 -12.32 0.84
CA THR A 266 -5.03 -12.95 0.51
C THR A 266 -5.29 -12.98 -1.00
N ASP A 267 -4.76 -12.01 -1.74
CA ASP A 267 -4.96 -11.85 -3.17
C ASP A 267 -4.29 -12.95 -4.00
N LYS A 268 -4.78 -13.18 -5.23
CA LYS A 268 -4.03 -13.95 -6.23
C LYS A 268 -3.27 -12.96 -7.12
N VAL A 269 -2.16 -13.39 -7.72
CA VAL A 269 -1.39 -12.55 -8.64
C VAL A 269 -2.30 -11.86 -9.68
N THR A 270 -3.24 -12.59 -10.29
CA THR A 270 -4.08 -12.05 -11.36
C THR A 270 -5.34 -11.33 -10.93
N ARG A 271 -5.73 -11.38 -9.65
CA ARG A 271 -6.98 -10.76 -9.17
C ARG A 271 -7.02 -10.60 -7.65
N ARG A 272 -7.73 -9.56 -7.19
CA ARG A 272 -8.05 -9.36 -5.78
C ARG A 272 -8.93 -10.49 -5.24
N ILE A 273 -8.59 -11.02 -4.07
CA ILE A 273 -9.37 -12.01 -3.31
C ILE A 273 -9.17 -11.72 -1.82
N PHE A 274 -10.19 -12.01 -1.03
CA PHE A 274 -10.18 -11.84 0.42
C PHE A 274 -10.34 -13.18 1.13
N TRP A 275 -9.86 -13.27 2.36
CA TRP A 275 -10.27 -14.34 3.25
C TRP A 275 -11.67 -14.03 3.77
N ASP A 276 -12.67 -14.81 3.34
CA ASP A 276 -14.03 -14.69 3.86
C ASP A 276 -14.14 -15.36 5.22
N THR A 277 -14.29 -14.56 6.28
CA THR A 277 -14.39 -15.08 7.65
C THR A 277 -15.69 -15.87 7.88
N GLY A 278 -16.71 -15.69 7.04
CA GLY A 278 -17.96 -16.44 7.11
C GLY A 278 -17.82 -17.94 6.82
N GLN A 279 -16.67 -18.36 6.29
CA GLN A 279 -16.33 -19.77 6.08
C GLN A 279 -16.00 -20.51 7.38
N LEU A 280 -15.75 -19.79 8.47
CA LEU A 280 -15.46 -20.35 9.78
C LEU A 280 -16.60 -20.01 10.76
N PRO A 281 -16.85 -20.86 11.78
CA PRO A 281 -17.70 -20.49 12.90
C PRO A 281 -17.19 -19.23 13.62
N GLU A 282 -18.08 -18.48 14.28
CA GLU A 282 -17.64 -17.41 15.18
C GLU A 282 -16.77 -17.97 16.30
N GLY A 283 -15.75 -17.23 16.69
CA GLY A 283 -14.81 -17.69 17.71
C GLY A 283 -13.42 -17.11 17.57
N ARG A 284 -12.49 -17.66 18.35
CA ARG A 284 -11.08 -17.26 18.31
C ARG A 284 -10.32 -18.13 17.31
N TYR A 285 -9.32 -17.54 16.67
CA TYR A 285 -8.43 -18.21 15.74
C TYR A 285 -7.04 -17.57 15.81
N THR A 286 -6.06 -18.20 15.17
CA THR A 286 -4.75 -17.59 14.95
C THR A 286 -4.50 -17.48 13.45
N VAL A 287 -4.23 -16.27 12.97
CA VAL A 287 -3.72 -16.03 11.62
C VAL A 287 -2.23 -16.32 11.64
N MET A 288 -1.80 -17.29 10.84
CA MET A 288 -0.39 -17.60 10.60
C MET A 288 -0.01 -17.07 9.23
N VAL A 289 0.99 -16.20 9.14
CA VAL A 289 1.63 -15.81 7.87
C VAL A 289 3.07 -16.30 7.86
N PHE A 290 3.59 -16.59 6.68
CA PHE A 290 4.98 -16.99 6.51
C PHE A 290 5.59 -16.36 5.27
N ALA A 291 6.90 -16.21 5.32
CA ALA A 291 7.75 -15.74 4.24
C ALA A 291 9.01 -16.60 4.20
N GLY A 292 9.50 -16.89 3.00
CA GLY A 292 10.70 -17.69 2.79
C GLY A 292 11.54 -17.21 1.61
N ASP A 293 12.79 -17.63 1.65
CA ASP A 293 13.81 -17.30 0.67
C ASP A 293 14.05 -18.47 -0.31
N THR A 294 15.07 -18.35 -1.16
CA THR A 294 15.43 -19.41 -2.13
C THR A 294 16.32 -20.52 -1.53
N ARG A 295 16.65 -20.46 -0.24
CA ARG A 295 17.55 -21.37 0.49
C ARG A 295 16.87 -22.06 1.67
N ASP A 296 15.54 -22.11 1.64
CA ASP A 296 14.69 -22.74 2.65
C ASP A 296 14.82 -22.12 4.06
N ASN A 297 15.22 -20.84 4.14
CA ASN A 297 15.08 -20.05 5.34
C ASN A 297 13.68 -19.44 5.38
N PHE A 298 13.04 -19.48 6.55
CA PHE A 298 11.67 -19.04 6.74
C PHE A 298 11.49 -18.25 8.04
N ASP A 299 10.56 -17.32 8.00
CA ASP A 299 9.96 -16.73 9.19
C ASP A 299 8.45 -16.95 9.19
N THR A 300 7.86 -16.97 10.38
CA THR A 300 6.44 -17.21 10.59
C THR A 300 5.95 -16.34 11.73
N LEU A 301 4.91 -15.56 11.45
CA LEU A 301 4.26 -14.69 12.42
C LEU A 301 2.85 -15.20 12.71
N TYR A 302 2.48 -15.18 14.00
CA TYR A 302 1.16 -15.58 14.49
C TYR A 302 0.46 -14.39 15.12
N VAL A 303 -0.76 -14.11 14.69
CA VAL A 303 -1.61 -13.08 15.28
C VAL A 303 -2.94 -13.70 15.67
N ASP A 304 -3.28 -13.62 16.96
CA ASP A 304 -4.56 -14.10 17.45
C ASP A 304 -5.67 -13.10 17.09
N VAL A 305 -6.79 -13.64 16.59
CA VAL A 305 -7.94 -12.87 16.10
C VAL A 305 -9.24 -13.47 16.64
N SER A 306 -10.31 -12.69 16.64
CA SER A 306 -11.67 -13.19 16.84
C SER A 306 -12.54 -12.90 15.63
N VAL A 307 -13.20 -13.92 15.11
CA VAL A 307 -14.17 -13.80 14.02
C VAL A 307 -15.58 -13.64 14.58
N SER A 308 -16.29 -12.63 14.09
CA SER A 308 -17.68 -12.30 14.42
C SER A 308 -18.49 -12.11 13.13
N ARG A 309 -19.77 -12.52 13.12
CA ARG A 309 -20.71 -12.20 12.04
C ARG A 309 -21.31 -10.81 12.19
N ARG A 310 -21.30 -10.25 13.40
CA ARG A 310 -21.61 -8.85 13.61
C ARG A 310 -20.51 -8.02 12.96
N ASP A 311 -20.90 -7.09 12.11
CA ASP A 311 -20.03 -6.06 11.60
C ASP A 311 -19.66 -5.06 12.72
N LEU A 312 -18.37 -4.75 12.78
CA LEU A 312 -17.72 -3.98 13.84
C LEU A 312 -17.02 -2.73 13.29
N LEU A 313 -17.07 -2.50 11.98
CA LEU A 313 -16.44 -1.34 11.36
C LEU A 313 -17.49 -0.25 11.18
N PRO A 314 -17.26 0.96 11.70
CA PRO A 314 -18.14 2.07 11.42
C PRO A 314 -18.01 2.52 9.95
N PRO A 315 -19.03 3.23 9.42
CA PRO A 315 -18.92 3.90 8.13
C PRO A 315 -17.76 4.91 8.11
N ALA A 316 -17.36 5.37 6.92
CA ALA A 316 -16.37 6.43 6.78
C ALA A 316 -16.85 7.73 7.45
N GLN A 317 -15.87 8.53 7.90
CA GLN A 317 -16.11 9.87 8.42
C GLN A 317 -16.83 10.74 7.37
N PRO A 318 -17.97 11.36 7.69
CA PRO A 318 -18.63 12.26 6.75
C PRO A 318 -17.92 13.61 6.69
N VAL A 319 -18.07 14.31 5.56
CA VAL A 319 -17.55 15.67 5.38
C VAL A 319 -18.71 16.66 5.47
N LEU A 320 -18.76 17.43 6.56
CA LEU A 320 -19.74 18.51 6.71
C LEU A 320 -19.33 19.66 5.78
N LEU A 321 -20.18 20.00 4.82
CA LEU A 321 -19.89 21.02 3.81
C LEU A 321 -20.33 22.40 4.26
N ALA A 322 -21.49 22.53 4.90
CA ALA A 322 -21.97 23.82 5.35
C ALA A 322 -22.94 23.73 6.54
N THR A 323 -22.87 24.75 7.39
CA THR A 323 -23.86 25.13 8.40
C THR A 323 -24.27 26.57 8.12
N LEU A 324 -25.40 26.75 7.43
CA LEU A 324 -25.89 28.05 7.00
C LEU A 324 -27.00 28.58 7.92
N MET A 325 -26.95 29.87 8.21
CA MET A 325 -28.03 30.62 8.85
C MET A 325 -28.74 31.48 7.82
N ASN A 326 -29.80 30.94 7.23
CA ASN A 326 -30.65 31.63 6.24
C ASN A 326 -31.98 32.05 6.91
N ALA A 327 -33.13 31.67 6.33
CA ALA A 327 -34.43 31.80 6.98
C ALA A 327 -34.60 30.85 8.20
N GLY A 328 -33.64 29.94 8.36
CA GLY A 328 -33.49 28.98 9.45
C GLY A 328 -32.13 28.27 9.28
N PRO A 329 -31.78 27.33 10.18
CA PRO A 329 -30.56 26.55 10.07
C PRO A 329 -30.65 25.58 8.89
N GLU A 330 -29.56 25.47 8.15
CA GLU A 330 -29.42 24.58 7.00
C GLU A 330 -28.06 23.88 7.04
N PHE A 331 -28.08 22.59 6.73
CA PHE A 331 -26.92 21.70 6.83
C PHE A 331 -26.74 20.96 5.50
N SER A 332 -25.51 20.85 5.03
CA SER A 332 -25.15 20.01 3.88
C SER A 332 -23.85 19.26 4.13
N TRP A 333 -23.72 18.06 3.58
CA TRP A 333 -22.55 17.20 3.75
C TRP A 333 -22.35 16.25 2.58
N LYS A 334 -21.15 15.69 2.44
CA LYS A 334 -20.87 14.56 1.55
C LYS A 334 -21.12 13.26 2.31
N ALA A 335 -21.93 12.38 1.74
CA ALA A 335 -22.19 11.04 2.26
C ALA A 335 -21.13 10.02 1.77
N GLY A 336 -20.90 8.98 2.57
CA GLY A 336 -20.21 7.78 2.13
C GLY A 336 -21.10 6.90 1.22
N ASN A 337 -20.52 5.86 0.63
CA ASN A 337 -21.20 4.94 -0.30
C ASN A 337 -21.27 3.50 0.26
N GLU A 338 -21.17 3.34 1.59
CA GLU A 338 -21.19 2.06 2.26
C GLU A 338 -22.57 1.39 2.11
N PRO A 339 -22.63 0.09 1.71
CA PRO A 339 -23.89 -0.61 1.52
C PRO A 339 -24.79 -0.71 2.76
N ASP A 340 -24.20 -0.57 3.94
CA ASP A 340 -24.85 -0.70 5.25
C ASP A 340 -25.04 0.65 5.97
N LEU A 341 -24.78 1.79 5.32
CA LEU A 341 -25.03 3.13 5.86
C LEU A 341 -26.51 3.32 6.21
N ALA A 342 -26.83 3.37 7.50
CA ALA A 342 -28.19 3.62 7.98
C ALA A 342 -28.56 5.10 7.91
N GLY A 343 -27.61 5.98 8.26
CA GLY A 343 -27.85 7.42 8.30
C GLY A 343 -26.77 8.18 9.03
N PHE A 344 -27.13 9.35 9.53
CA PHE A 344 -26.22 10.29 10.18
C PHE A 344 -26.75 10.75 11.53
N ARG A 345 -25.84 11.08 12.45
CA ARG A 345 -26.17 11.79 13.68
C ARG A 345 -25.54 13.16 13.64
N LEU A 346 -26.37 14.18 13.78
CA LEU A 346 -25.96 15.57 13.89
C LEU A 346 -25.92 15.92 15.37
N TYR A 347 -24.76 16.33 15.85
CA TYR A 347 -24.57 16.78 17.23
C TYR A 347 -24.48 18.29 17.28
N SER A 348 -24.93 18.88 18.38
CA SER A 348 -24.87 20.33 18.61
C SER A 348 -24.24 20.66 19.96
N SER A 349 -23.53 21.77 20.01
CA SER A 349 -22.90 22.31 21.21
C SER A 349 -22.94 23.85 21.19
N PRO A 350 -23.21 24.50 22.34
CA PRO A 350 -23.10 25.95 22.46
C PRO A 350 -21.65 26.42 22.68
N ASP A 351 -20.73 25.54 23.10
CA ASP A 351 -19.41 25.91 23.63
C ASP A 351 -18.26 25.04 23.11
N ASN A 352 -18.53 24.13 22.16
CA ASN A 352 -17.59 23.15 21.63
C ASN A 352 -17.00 22.20 22.70
N ALA A 353 -17.68 22.06 23.85
CA ALA A 353 -17.29 21.17 24.94
C ALA A 353 -18.42 20.21 25.33
N ALA A 354 -19.63 20.74 25.56
CA ALA A 354 -20.80 19.95 25.88
C ALA A 354 -21.60 19.63 24.60
N TRP A 355 -21.54 18.37 24.18
CA TRP A 355 -22.21 17.89 22.97
C TRP A 355 -23.49 17.14 23.27
N SER A 356 -24.52 17.42 22.48
CA SER A 356 -25.83 16.77 22.57
C SER A 356 -26.31 16.33 21.19
N LEU A 357 -26.99 15.20 21.12
CA LEU A 357 -27.59 14.71 19.88
C LEU A 357 -28.69 15.68 19.44
N PHE A 358 -28.47 16.35 18.32
CA PHE A 358 -29.44 17.27 17.73
C PHE A 358 -30.45 16.50 16.88
N ARG A 359 -29.98 15.63 15.98
CA ARG A 359 -30.80 14.73 15.16
C ARG A 359 -30.11 13.40 14.97
N ASP A 360 -30.92 12.36 14.88
CA ASP A 360 -30.46 10.98 14.71
C ASP A 360 -30.71 10.44 13.30
N GLU A 361 -30.24 9.22 13.06
CA GLU A 361 -30.34 8.49 11.80
C GLU A 361 -31.79 8.21 11.37
N THR A 362 -32.76 8.30 12.28
CA THR A 362 -34.18 8.17 11.93
C THR A 362 -34.71 9.42 11.22
N THR A 363 -34.13 10.59 11.55
CA THR A 363 -34.42 11.86 10.89
C THR A 363 -33.49 12.11 9.71
N LEU A 364 -32.25 11.60 9.79
CA LEU A 364 -31.19 11.78 8.80
C LEU A 364 -30.77 10.43 8.17
N PRO A 365 -31.63 9.77 7.38
CA PRO A 365 -31.30 8.47 6.78
C PRO A 365 -30.18 8.58 5.73
N GLY A 366 -29.49 7.48 5.43
CA GLY A 366 -28.29 7.47 4.57
C GLY A 366 -28.47 8.02 3.14
N GLY A 367 -29.71 8.11 2.66
CA GLY A 367 -30.04 8.68 1.35
C GLY A 367 -30.16 10.21 1.29
N ILE A 368 -29.93 10.93 2.41
CA ILE A 368 -29.97 12.39 2.43
C ILE A 368 -28.58 13.00 2.70
N THR A 369 -28.32 14.14 2.08
CA THR A 369 -27.08 14.93 2.20
C THR A 369 -27.34 16.40 2.56
N HIS A 370 -28.61 16.71 2.88
CA HIS A 370 -29.08 18.04 3.18
C HIS A 370 -30.19 17.97 4.23
N TYR A 371 -30.18 18.92 5.18
CA TYR A 371 -31.21 19.04 6.19
C TYR A 371 -31.48 20.51 6.52
N ALA A 372 -32.75 20.92 6.51
CA ALA A 372 -33.18 22.27 6.87
C ALA A 372 -34.42 22.22 7.77
N PRO A 373 -34.26 22.11 9.09
CA PRO A 373 -35.40 22.03 10.00
C PRO A 373 -36.07 23.39 10.18
N ALA A 374 -37.40 23.39 10.31
CA ALA A 374 -38.17 24.55 10.70
C ALA A 374 -38.00 24.85 12.21
N LEU A 375 -36.85 25.42 12.59
CA LEU A 375 -36.56 25.88 13.95
C LEU A 375 -35.70 27.15 13.94
N THR A 376 -35.68 27.85 15.07
CA THR A 376 -34.83 29.02 15.28
C THR A 376 -33.74 28.68 16.27
N LEU A 377 -32.50 29.09 15.97
CA LEU A 377 -31.40 29.05 16.95
C LEU A 377 -31.34 30.40 17.67
N PRO A 378 -31.39 30.43 19.02
CA PRO A 378 -31.42 31.69 19.77
C PRO A 378 -30.02 32.28 20.02
N ALA A 379 -28.96 31.51 19.78
CA ALA A 379 -27.58 31.84 20.07
C ALA A 379 -26.64 31.12 19.09
N PRO A 380 -25.36 31.52 19.00
CA PRO A 380 -24.34 30.75 18.29
C PRO A 380 -24.39 29.27 18.70
N THR A 381 -24.38 28.38 17.72
CA THR A 381 -24.43 26.94 17.94
C THR A 381 -23.48 26.25 16.95
N TYR A 382 -22.75 25.26 17.44
CA TYR A 382 -21.74 24.52 16.70
C TYR A 382 -22.16 23.08 16.52
N PHE A 383 -21.76 22.48 15.39
CA PHE A 383 -22.25 21.20 14.93
C PHE A 383 -21.12 20.34 14.39
N TYR A 384 -21.22 19.04 14.61
CA TYR A 384 -20.48 18.03 13.84
C TYR A 384 -21.43 16.90 13.44
N LEU A 385 -21.04 16.14 12.42
CA LEU A 385 -21.79 15.03 11.88
C LEU A 385 -21.02 13.72 12.04
N THR A 386 -21.69 12.63 12.41
CA THR A 386 -21.18 11.26 12.32
C THR A 386 -22.08 10.43 11.40
N ALA A 387 -21.54 9.36 10.81
CA ALA A 387 -22.25 8.37 10.03
C ALA A 387 -22.49 7.10 10.86
N ILE A 388 -23.65 6.47 10.67
CA ILE A 388 -24.14 5.33 11.45
C ILE A 388 -24.46 4.17 10.50
N ASP A 389 -24.02 2.96 10.83
CA ASP A 389 -24.39 1.75 10.08
C ASP A 389 -25.73 1.15 10.56
N SER A 390 -26.20 0.15 9.83
CA SER A 390 -27.46 -0.57 10.09
C SER A 390 -27.31 -1.77 11.04
N THR A 391 -26.16 -1.95 11.68
CA THR A 391 -25.91 -3.07 12.60
C THR A 391 -26.57 -2.82 13.97
N GLN A 392 -26.71 -3.86 14.79
CA GLN A 392 -27.28 -3.72 16.14
C GLN A 392 -26.35 -4.33 17.21
N PRO A 393 -25.86 -3.53 18.19
CA PRO A 393 -25.91 -2.07 18.22
C PRO A 393 -25.11 -1.45 17.05
N PRO A 394 -25.51 -0.25 16.55
CA PRO A 394 -24.86 0.34 15.38
C PRO A 394 -23.44 0.80 15.70
N ASN A 395 -22.54 0.76 14.71
CA ASN A 395 -21.24 1.40 14.81
C ASN A 395 -21.34 2.84 14.29
N GLU A 396 -20.59 3.74 14.92
CA GLU A 396 -20.60 5.18 14.65
C GLU A 396 -19.21 5.64 14.22
N SER A 397 -19.15 6.42 13.14
CA SER A 397 -17.91 6.90 12.53
C SER A 397 -17.17 7.91 13.40
N GLN A 398 -15.93 8.23 13.00
CA GLN A 398 -15.33 9.50 13.41
C GLN A 398 -16.20 10.67 12.92
N HIS A 399 -16.16 11.79 13.63
CA HIS A 399 -16.99 12.95 13.31
C HIS A 399 -16.33 13.88 12.28
N SER A 400 -17.14 14.65 11.55
CA SER A 400 -16.68 15.73 10.65
C SER A 400 -15.94 16.85 11.39
N ASP A 401 -15.44 17.84 10.64
CA ASP A 401 -15.10 19.14 11.22
C ASP A 401 -16.28 19.79 11.94
N VAL A 402 -15.96 20.67 12.89
CA VAL A 402 -16.94 21.39 13.70
C VAL A 402 -17.23 22.74 13.08
N TYR A 403 -18.44 22.91 12.57
CA TYR A 403 -18.91 24.16 11.94
C TYR A 403 -20.01 24.82 12.74
N GLY A 404 -19.98 26.16 12.77
CA GLY A 404 -20.89 26.97 13.55
C GLY A 404 -21.84 27.80 12.70
N MET A 405 -22.95 28.18 13.32
CA MET A 405 -23.83 29.21 12.77
C MET A 405 -24.42 30.05 13.91
N ALA A 406 -24.72 31.31 13.63
CA ALA A 406 -25.35 32.21 14.59
C ALA A 406 -26.41 33.09 13.90
N PRO A 407 -27.57 33.31 14.53
CA PRO A 407 -28.58 34.23 14.01
C PRO A 407 -28.00 35.65 13.97
N ASP A 408 -28.29 36.37 12.90
CA ASP A 408 -27.85 37.76 12.78
C ASP A 408 -28.95 38.75 13.18
N SER A 409 -28.60 39.70 14.04
CA SER A 409 -29.50 40.77 14.48
C SER A 409 -29.27 42.10 13.74
N HIS A 410 -28.26 42.15 12.86
CA HIS A 410 -27.80 43.35 12.16
C HIS A 410 -28.16 43.38 10.65
N ALA A 411 -28.88 42.37 10.16
CA ALA A 411 -29.15 42.13 8.74
C ALA A 411 -27.89 42.08 7.85
N LYS A 412 -26.82 41.45 8.37
CA LYS A 412 -25.54 41.19 7.73
C LYS A 412 -25.30 39.70 7.55
N LYS A 413 -24.79 39.33 6.38
CA LYS A 413 -24.43 37.96 6.03
C LYS A 413 -22.93 37.78 6.09
N LEU A 414 -22.43 37.13 7.13
CA LEU A 414 -21.02 36.79 7.27
C LEU A 414 -20.83 35.30 7.01
N LEU A 415 -19.76 34.95 6.30
CA LEU A 415 -19.36 33.58 6.03
C LEU A 415 -17.98 33.31 6.61
N ILE A 416 -17.84 32.19 7.32
CA ILE A 416 -16.54 31.59 7.62
C ILE A 416 -16.32 30.49 6.58
N VAL A 417 -15.23 30.57 5.83
CA VAL A 417 -14.83 29.52 4.90
C VAL A 417 -13.64 28.80 5.49
N ASP A 418 -13.78 27.50 5.69
CA ASP A 418 -12.72 26.63 6.15
C ASP A 418 -11.96 26.05 4.96
N GLY A 419 -10.77 26.58 4.70
CA GLY A 419 -9.84 26.11 3.67
C GLY A 419 -8.69 25.28 4.22
N PHE A 420 -8.79 24.76 5.46
CA PHE A 420 -7.75 23.90 6.00
C PHE A 420 -7.93 22.45 5.53
N ASP A 421 -7.14 22.02 4.54
CA ASP A 421 -7.19 20.67 3.96
C ASP A 421 -6.03 19.75 4.39
N ARG A 422 -5.09 20.27 5.20
CA ARG A 422 -3.80 19.65 5.51
C ARG A 422 -3.91 18.58 6.61
N THR A 423 -4.57 17.48 6.31
CA THR A 423 -4.71 16.33 7.24
C THR A 423 -3.58 15.31 7.13
N GLN A 424 -2.64 15.46 6.17
CA GLN A 424 -1.64 14.44 5.85
C GLN A 424 -0.19 14.94 5.98
N SER A 425 0.42 14.67 7.15
CA SER A 425 1.85 14.45 7.39
C SER A 425 2.88 15.60 7.41
N SER A 426 2.50 16.87 7.18
CA SER A 426 3.46 18.00 7.26
C SER A 426 3.05 19.23 8.08
N GLY A 427 1.81 19.28 8.60
CA GLY A 427 1.31 20.39 9.44
C GLY A 427 1.35 20.09 10.95
N SER A 428 1.15 21.10 11.80
CA SER A 428 1.15 20.92 13.27
C SER A 428 -0.07 20.17 13.79
N TRP A 429 -1.11 20.01 12.97
CA TRP A 429 -2.35 19.30 13.29
C TRP A 429 -2.38 17.91 12.67
N HIS A 430 -2.74 16.90 13.47
CA HIS A 430 -2.67 15.49 13.06
C HIS A 430 -4.01 14.72 13.22
N GLN A 431 -5.08 15.42 13.60
CA GLN A 431 -6.41 14.79 13.66
C GLN A 431 -7.10 14.94 12.30
N PRO A 432 -7.95 13.95 11.90
CA PRO A 432 -8.69 13.99 10.64
C PRO A 432 -9.92 14.93 10.69
N TRP A 433 -10.05 15.71 11.76
CA TRP A 433 -11.07 16.73 11.98
C TRP A 433 -10.49 17.85 12.85
N HIS A 434 -11.13 19.00 12.85
CA HIS A 434 -10.80 20.13 13.73
C HIS A 434 -12.01 21.01 14.04
N TRP A 435 -11.78 22.05 14.83
CA TRP A 435 -12.80 23.00 15.30
C TRP A 435 -12.43 24.45 15.02
N PHE A 436 -11.53 24.74 14.08
CA PHE A 436 -11.01 26.10 13.87
C PHE A 436 -12.09 27.15 13.53
N ALA A 437 -13.19 26.76 12.89
CA ALA A 437 -14.31 27.67 12.67
C ALA A 437 -14.99 28.15 13.98
N PHE A 438 -14.92 27.36 15.05
CA PHE A 438 -15.43 27.74 16.38
C PHE A 438 -14.79 29.03 16.89
N THR A 439 -13.46 29.18 16.79
CA THR A 439 -12.78 30.37 17.32
C THR A 439 -13.19 31.65 16.60
N HIS A 440 -13.41 31.55 15.29
CA HIS A 440 -13.83 32.65 14.44
C HIS A 440 -15.30 32.99 14.71
N GLY A 441 -16.15 31.98 14.81
CA GLY A 441 -17.55 32.12 15.18
C GLY A 441 -17.74 32.84 16.51
N GLU A 442 -16.99 32.43 17.54
CA GLU A 442 -17.02 33.09 18.86
C GLU A 442 -16.61 34.56 18.78
N ALA A 443 -15.55 34.88 18.01
CA ALA A 443 -15.10 36.25 17.84
C ALA A 443 -16.13 37.12 17.11
N ILE A 444 -16.78 36.58 16.07
CA ILE A 444 -17.83 37.27 15.32
C ILE A 444 -19.06 37.50 16.21
N ALA A 445 -19.51 36.47 16.92
CA ALA A 445 -20.66 36.53 17.82
C ALA A 445 -20.43 37.48 19.00
N ALA A 446 -19.22 37.53 19.57
CA ALA A 446 -18.86 38.47 20.63
C ALA A 446 -18.95 39.95 20.19
N ASN A 447 -18.90 40.21 18.87
CA ASN A 447 -19.12 41.53 18.27
C ASN A 447 -20.57 41.75 17.81
N GLY A 448 -21.48 40.82 18.13
CA GLY A 448 -22.93 40.95 17.88
C GLY A 448 -23.40 40.51 16.49
N PHE A 449 -22.51 40.03 15.63
CA PHE A 449 -22.88 39.57 14.28
C PHE A 449 -23.24 38.09 14.26
N GLY A 450 -24.21 37.73 13.41
CA GLY A 450 -24.44 36.33 13.03
C GLY A 450 -23.49 35.87 11.93
N PHE A 451 -23.43 34.56 11.70
CA PHE A 451 -22.55 33.98 10.70
C PHE A 451 -23.05 32.60 10.23
N SER A 452 -22.56 32.21 9.05
CA SER A 452 -22.60 30.85 8.51
C SER A 452 -21.18 30.31 8.37
N THR A 453 -21.03 28.99 8.27
CA THR A 453 -19.73 28.34 8.02
C THR A 453 -19.86 27.36 6.85
N CYS A 454 -18.83 27.28 6.00
CA CYS A 454 -18.72 26.22 5.00
C CYS A 454 -17.27 25.76 4.80
N ALA A 455 -17.09 24.57 4.25
CA ALA A 455 -15.82 24.11 3.70
C ALA A 455 -15.51 24.86 2.39
N ASN A 456 -14.24 25.07 2.08
CA ASN A 456 -13.79 25.61 0.77
C ASN A 456 -14.31 24.78 -0.41
N ASP A 457 -14.44 23.47 -0.22
CA ASP A 457 -15.05 22.54 -1.18
C ASP A 457 -16.43 22.99 -1.68
N ALA A 458 -17.25 23.58 -0.80
CA ALA A 458 -18.60 24.07 -1.15
C ALA A 458 -18.55 25.36 -2.00
N VAL A 459 -17.49 26.15 -1.87
CA VAL A 459 -17.22 27.32 -2.71
C VAL A 459 -16.68 26.88 -4.07
N ILE A 460 -15.77 25.91 -4.08
CA ILE A 460 -15.19 25.34 -5.31
C ILE A 460 -16.26 24.69 -6.19
N SER A 461 -17.18 23.92 -5.59
CA SER A 461 -18.31 23.30 -6.31
C SER A 461 -19.32 24.33 -6.83
N GLY A 462 -19.35 25.53 -6.23
CA GLY A 462 -20.34 26.57 -6.51
C GLY A 462 -21.66 26.38 -5.77
N ASP A 463 -21.68 25.52 -4.75
CA ASP A 463 -22.85 25.37 -3.86
C ASP A 463 -23.02 26.60 -2.96
N ILE A 464 -21.92 27.30 -2.67
CA ILE A 464 -21.88 28.59 -1.96
C ILE A 464 -21.26 29.65 -2.87
N ASP A 465 -22.01 30.72 -3.15
CA ASP A 465 -21.51 31.91 -3.84
C ASP A 465 -21.04 32.95 -2.81
N LEU A 466 -19.76 33.34 -2.87
CA LEU A 466 -19.19 34.33 -1.96
C LEU A 466 -19.86 35.71 -2.11
N LEU A 467 -20.45 36.01 -3.28
CA LEU A 467 -21.14 37.27 -3.54
C LEU A 467 -22.46 37.41 -2.76
N ASP A 468 -22.99 36.33 -2.19
CA ASP A 468 -24.17 36.36 -1.35
C ASP A 468 -23.91 36.89 0.08
N TYR A 469 -22.64 37.14 0.43
CA TYR A 469 -22.19 37.53 1.76
C TYR A 469 -21.57 38.93 1.79
N ASP A 470 -21.84 39.68 2.85
CA ASP A 470 -21.26 41.02 3.09
C ASP A 470 -19.77 40.95 3.45
N ALA A 471 -19.34 39.85 4.07
CA ALA A 471 -17.96 39.61 4.45
C ALA A 471 -17.65 38.11 4.54
N VAL A 472 -16.41 37.75 4.19
CA VAL A 472 -15.90 36.38 4.21
C VAL A 472 -14.64 36.31 5.06
N PHE A 473 -14.60 35.35 5.98
CA PHE A 473 -13.45 35.02 6.82
C PHE A 473 -12.90 33.67 6.36
N TRP A 474 -11.80 33.68 5.60
CA TRP A 474 -11.20 32.45 5.05
C TRP A 474 -10.09 31.90 5.96
N LEU A 475 -10.22 30.65 6.38
CA LEU A 475 -9.30 29.96 7.28
C LEU A 475 -8.32 29.11 6.48
N LEU A 476 -7.02 29.21 6.77
CA LEU A 476 -5.95 28.53 6.01
C LEU A 476 -5.04 27.66 6.90
N GLY A 477 -5.01 27.93 8.21
CA GLY A 477 -4.13 27.24 9.15
C GLY A 477 -2.63 27.46 8.89
N ASP A 478 -1.83 26.40 9.05
CA ASP A 478 -0.36 26.44 8.87
C ASP A 478 0.00 26.52 7.37
N GLU A 479 0.66 27.61 6.97
CA GLU A 479 1.21 27.78 5.61
C GLU A 479 2.72 27.46 5.55
N SER A 480 3.18 26.97 4.39
CA SER A 480 4.60 26.72 4.11
C SER A 480 4.98 27.42 2.81
N THR A 481 6.26 27.80 2.64
CA THR A 481 6.76 28.45 1.43
C THR A 481 6.76 27.56 0.18
N ALA A 482 6.46 26.27 0.34
CA ALA A 482 6.36 25.31 -0.77
C ALA A 482 4.91 25.13 -1.27
N ASP A 483 3.91 25.68 -0.57
CA ASP A 483 2.49 25.42 -0.82
C ASP A 483 1.73 26.71 -1.10
N GLU A 484 0.63 26.61 -1.83
CA GLU A 484 -0.18 27.76 -2.26
C GLU A 484 -1.27 28.11 -1.22
N THR A 485 -1.40 29.40 -0.89
CA THR A 485 -2.44 29.96 0.00
C THR A 485 -3.86 29.77 -0.57
N PHE A 486 -4.01 29.96 -1.87
CA PHE A 486 -5.22 29.60 -2.61
C PHE A 486 -4.79 28.78 -3.81
N SER A 487 -5.46 27.65 -4.02
CA SER A 487 -5.34 26.92 -5.27
C SER A 487 -5.79 27.75 -6.46
N SER A 488 -5.26 27.44 -7.64
CA SER A 488 -5.71 28.09 -8.89
C SER A 488 -7.23 28.05 -9.10
N ILE A 489 -7.91 27.04 -8.55
CA ILE A 489 -9.37 26.89 -8.60
C ILE A 489 -10.04 27.84 -7.61
N GLU A 490 -9.54 27.95 -6.38
CA GLU A 490 -10.06 28.89 -5.38
C GLU A 490 -9.84 30.35 -5.80
N GLN A 491 -8.69 30.68 -6.39
CA GLN A 491 -8.41 32.02 -6.91
C GLN A 491 -9.41 32.48 -7.97
N ALA A 492 -10.02 31.54 -8.71
CA ALA A 492 -11.05 31.86 -9.71
C ALA A 492 -12.43 32.12 -9.10
N ARG A 493 -12.61 31.83 -7.81
CA ARG A 493 -13.88 31.97 -7.06
C ARG A 493 -13.89 33.15 -6.09
N VAL A 494 -12.72 33.68 -5.72
CA VAL A 494 -12.53 34.79 -4.76
C VAL A 494 -12.55 36.16 -5.43
#